data_AF-A0A3D4PIY0-F1
#
_entry.id   AF-A0A3D4PIY0-F1
#
_cell.length_a   1.000
_cell.length_b   1.000
_cell.length_c   1.000
_cell.angle_alpha   90.00
_cell.angle_beta   90.00
_cell.angle_gamma   90.00
#
_symmetry.space_group_name_H-M   'P 1'
#
loop_
_entity.id
_entity.type
_entity.pdbx_description
1 polymer ?
#
loop_
_entity_poly.entity_id
_entity_poly.type
_entity_poly.pdbx_seq_one_letter_code
_entity_poly.pdbx_strand_id
1 'polypeptide(L)'
;MYRLFLLTLVCLTTGCTSTKTTNTPRSAKEQMLVSNAVDQSLDKVDFRPFANRDVFLNDKYIDCVDKSYVISSIRHRLLRGGARLVSKEEEADLVVEARAGAVGTHSQEAYV
;
A
#
# COMPACT_ATOMS: atom_id res chain seq x y z
N MET A 1 -11.75 -32.76 -45.04
CA MET A 1 -10.41 -32.16 -44.82
C MET A 1 -10.45 -30.65 -44.56
N TYR A 2 -11.11 -29.85 -45.39
CA TYR A 2 -11.13 -28.37 -45.25
C TYR A 2 -11.76 -27.84 -43.94
N ARG A 3 -12.77 -28.55 -43.40
CA ARG A 3 -13.45 -28.18 -42.14
C ARG A 3 -12.58 -28.34 -40.89
N LEU A 4 -11.71 -29.34 -40.85
CA LEU A 4 -10.82 -29.57 -39.70
C LEU A 4 -9.71 -28.51 -39.67
N PHE A 5 -9.24 -28.13 -40.86
CA PHE A 5 -8.23 -27.09 -41.05
C PHE A 5 -8.72 -25.70 -40.59
N LEU A 6 -10.00 -25.39 -40.82
CA LEU A 6 -10.60 -24.12 -40.41
C LEU A 6 -10.76 -23.99 -38.87
N LEU A 7 -10.94 -25.11 -38.17
CA LEU A 7 -11.09 -25.17 -36.71
C LEU A 7 -9.76 -24.93 -35.98
N THR A 8 -8.66 -25.49 -36.50
CA THR A 8 -7.32 -25.20 -36.00
C THR A 8 -6.97 -23.72 -36.16
N LEU A 9 -7.38 -23.09 -37.27
CA LEU A 9 -7.09 -21.69 -37.55
C LEU A 9 -7.75 -20.72 -36.55
N VAL A 10 -8.93 -21.03 -36.02
CA VAL A 10 -9.62 -20.23 -34.99
C VAL A 10 -8.99 -20.42 -33.61
N CYS A 11 -8.42 -21.58 -33.33
CA CYS A 11 -7.80 -21.86 -32.04
C CYS A 11 -6.46 -21.13 -31.84
N LEU A 12 -5.85 -20.63 -32.92
CA LEU A 12 -4.61 -19.84 -32.87
C LEU A 12 -4.84 -18.32 -32.75
N THR A 13 -6.07 -17.81 -32.87
CA THR A 13 -6.34 -16.36 -32.79
C THR A 13 -6.72 -15.87 -31.38
N THR A 14 -6.82 -16.78 -30.41
CA THR A 14 -7.11 -16.45 -29.01
C THR A 14 -5.84 -16.44 -28.18
N GLY A 15 -5.11 -15.32 -28.17
CA GLY A 15 -4.01 -15.11 -27.23
C GLY A 15 -3.11 -13.92 -27.55
N CYS A 16 -3.37 -12.77 -26.92
CA CYS A 16 -2.40 -12.00 -26.12
C CYS A 16 -3.01 -10.66 -25.74
N THR A 17 -3.21 -10.43 -24.44
CA THR A 17 -3.41 -9.07 -23.92
C THR A 17 -2.30 -8.77 -22.93
N SER A 18 -1.57 -7.69 -23.18
CA SER A 18 -0.61 -7.12 -22.24
C SER A 18 -0.99 -5.66 -22.06
N THR A 19 -1.44 -5.32 -20.85
CA THR A 19 -1.70 -3.92 -20.48
C THR A 19 -0.68 -3.48 -19.45
N LYS A 20 0.26 -2.66 -19.91
CA LYS A 20 0.99 -1.68 -19.08
C LYS A 20 0.88 -0.34 -19.80
N THR A 21 0.05 0.55 -19.29
CA THR A 21 0.14 1.98 -19.61
C THR A 21 0.15 2.75 -18.32
N THR A 22 1.24 3.47 -18.10
CA THR A 22 1.52 4.17 -16.86
C THR A 22 1.90 5.60 -17.19
N ASN A 23 1.09 6.56 -16.75
CA ASN A 23 1.41 8.00 -16.82
C ASN A 23 2.16 8.49 -15.55
N THR A 24 2.51 7.55 -14.67
CA THR A 24 3.18 7.74 -13.38
C THR A 24 4.38 6.81 -13.26
N PRO A 25 5.32 7.04 -12.33
CA PRO A 25 6.52 6.21 -12.18
C PRO A 25 6.26 4.73 -11.84
N ARG A 26 5.12 4.40 -11.22
CA ARG A 26 4.70 3.02 -10.88
C ARG A 26 3.32 2.71 -11.41
N SER A 27 3.05 1.44 -11.69
CA SER A 27 1.76 0.97 -12.19
C SER A 27 0.63 1.18 -11.17
N ALA A 28 -0.59 1.40 -11.64
CA ALA A 28 -1.76 1.50 -10.77
C ALA A 28 -1.95 0.24 -9.92
N LYS A 29 -1.58 -0.94 -10.44
CA LYS A 29 -1.61 -2.20 -9.70
C LYS A 29 -0.63 -2.20 -8.53
N GLU A 30 0.62 -1.80 -8.75
CA GLU A 30 1.63 -1.72 -7.68
C GLU A 30 1.19 -0.73 -6.59
N GLN A 31 0.72 0.45 -6.98
CA GLN A 31 0.23 1.45 -6.03
C GLN A 31 -0.95 0.92 -5.21
N MET A 32 -1.94 0.29 -5.87
CA MET A 32 -3.10 -0.29 -5.19
C MET A 32 -2.71 -1.43 -4.24
N LEU A 33 -1.77 -2.30 -4.64
CA LEU A 33 -1.28 -3.39 -3.80
C LEU A 33 -0.57 -2.87 -2.55
N VAL A 34 0.31 -1.86 -2.70
CA VAL A 34 1.01 -1.26 -1.57
C VAL A 34 0.02 -0.57 -0.63
N SER A 35 -0.87 0.27 -1.15
CA SER A 35 -1.88 0.97 -0.35
C SER A 35 -2.75 0.00 0.45
N ASN A 36 -3.24 -1.06 -0.22
CA ASN A 36 -4.07 -2.07 0.42
C ASN A 36 -3.29 -2.87 1.48
N ALA A 37 -2.02 -3.22 1.22
CA ALA A 37 -1.18 -3.91 2.19
C ALA A 37 -0.90 -3.05 3.44
N VAL A 38 -0.68 -1.75 3.27
CA VAL A 38 -0.54 -0.79 4.39
C VAL A 38 -1.82 -0.75 5.22
N ASP A 39 -2.97 -0.61 4.58
CA ASP A 39 -4.26 -0.56 5.27
C ASP A 39 -4.54 -1.86 6.06
N GLN A 40 -4.37 -3.02 5.43
CA GLN A 40 -4.54 -4.31 6.09
C GLN A 40 -3.57 -4.52 7.26
N SER A 41 -2.35 -3.99 7.16
CA SER A 41 -1.35 -4.09 8.23
C SER A 41 -1.72 -3.24 9.42
N LEU A 42 -2.17 -2.00 9.17
CA LEU A 42 -2.56 -1.07 10.23
C LEU A 42 -3.90 -1.46 10.89
N ASP A 43 -4.80 -2.12 10.18
CA ASP A 43 -6.07 -2.62 10.77
C ASP A 43 -5.86 -3.70 11.83
N LYS A 44 -4.68 -4.31 11.88
CA LYS A 44 -4.29 -5.27 12.93
C LYS A 44 -3.78 -4.60 14.20
N VAL A 45 -3.55 -3.29 14.17
CA VAL A 45 -3.00 -2.52 15.30
C VAL A 45 -4.15 -1.93 16.11
N ASP A 46 -4.09 -2.07 17.43
CA ASP A 46 -5.05 -1.43 18.33
C ASP A 46 -4.63 0.01 18.64
N PHE A 47 -5.41 0.97 18.17
CA PHE A 47 -5.18 2.41 18.41
C PHE A 47 -5.98 2.98 19.59
N ARG A 48 -6.86 2.19 20.22
CA ARG A 48 -7.65 2.64 21.39
C ARG A 48 -6.81 3.15 22.57
N PRO A 49 -5.58 2.64 22.84
CA PRO A 49 -4.75 3.17 23.92
C PRO A 49 -4.37 4.65 23.77
N PHE A 50 -4.50 5.24 22.58
CA PHE A 50 -4.18 6.64 22.31
C PHE A 50 -5.37 7.60 22.50
N ALA A 51 -6.55 7.09 22.84
CA ALA A 51 -7.76 7.89 22.98
C ALA A 51 -7.60 9.02 24.03
N ASN A 52 -8.08 10.22 23.68
CA ASN A 52 -8.05 11.43 24.52
C ASN A 52 -6.64 11.88 24.97
N ARG A 53 -5.58 11.41 24.30
CA ARG A 53 -4.20 11.86 24.52
C ARG A 53 -3.73 12.76 23.39
N ASP A 54 -2.88 13.73 23.72
CA ASP A 54 -2.11 14.45 22.72
C ASP A 54 -1.01 13.55 22.19
N VAL A 55 -1.05 13.25 20.90
CA VAL A 55 -0.12 12.34 20.24
C VAL A 55 0.65 13.08 19.16
N PHE A 56 1.98 13.03 19.28
CA PHE A 56 2.87 13.40 18.21
C PHE A 56 3.28 12.14 17.44
N LEU A 57 3.10 12.14 16.12
CA LEU A 57 3.56 11.06 15.25
C LEU A 57 4.95 11.40 14.73
N ASN A 58 5.95 10.67 15.19
CA ASN A 58 7.32 10.76 14.69
C ASN A 58 7.48 9.84 13.48
N ASP A 59 7.67 10.44 12.30
CA ASP A 59 7.82 9.77 11.01
C ASP A 59 9.27 9.73 10.49
N LYS A 60 10.23 10.11 11.34
CA LYS A 60 11.66 10.20 10.99
C LYS A 60 12.24 8.90 10.46
N TYR A 61 11.74 7.77 10.95
CA TYR A 61 12.24 6.43 10.63
C TYR A 61 11.42 5.69 9.56
N ILE A 62 10.45 6.36 8.95
CA ILE A 62 9.82 5.87 7.73
C ILE A 62 10.62 6.43 6.56
N ASP A 63 11.29 5.54 5.84
CA ASP A 63 11.98 5.84 4.59
C ASP A 63 11.55 4.84 3.52
N CYS A 64 10.55 5.24 2.73
CA CYS A 64 10.03 4.45 1.62
C CYS A 64 9.37 5.34 0.57
N VAL A 65 9.19 4.81 -0.63
CA VAL A 65 8.57 5.53 -1.77
C VAL A 65 7.16 6.02 -1.43
N ASP A 66 6.41 5.25 -0.62
CA ASP A 66 5.02 5.53 -0.23
C ASP A 66 4.88 6.19 1.15
N LYS A 67 5.95 6.84 1.64
CA LYS A 67 6.01 7.44 2.98
C LYS A 67 4.77 8.27 3.31
N SER A 68 4.36 9.16 2.42
CA SER A 68 3.20 10.04 2.62
C SER A 68 1.90 9.27 2.86
N TYR A 69 1.70 8.16 2.14
CA TYR A 69 0.50 7.33 2.30
C TYR A 69 0.54 6.56 3.62
N VAL A 70 1.70 6.00 4.00
CA VAL A 70 1.89 5.31 5.29
C VAL A 70 1.61 6.26 6.45
N ILE A 71 2.24 7.44 6.47
CA ILE A 71 2.03 8.45 7.51
C ILE A 71 0.57 8.85 7.60
N SER A 72 -0.05 9.19 6.48
CA SER A 72 -1.46 9.62 6.45
C SER A 72 -2.39 8.52 6.96
N SER A 73 -2.10 7.26 6.64
CA SER A 73 -2.88 6.10 7.08
C SER A 73 -2.75 5.84 8.58
N ILE A 74 -1.57 6.06 9.17
CA ILE A 74 -1.35 6.00 10.61
C ILE A 74 -2.09 7.14 11.31
N ARG A 75 -1.96 8.38 10.81
CA ARG A 75 -2.68 9.54 11.34
C ARG A 75 -4.20 9.32 11.33
N HIS A 76 -4.74 8.80 10.23
CA HIS A 76 -6.16 8.49 10.13
C HIS A 76 -6.61 7.51 11.22
N ARG A 77 -5.84 6.45 11.49
CA ARG A 77 -6.20 5.45 12.50
C ARG A 77 -6.01 5.95 13.93
N LEU A 78 -5.02 6.78 14.20
CA LEU A 78 -4.87 7.49 15.47
C LEU A 78 -6.10 8.38 15.74
N LEU A 79 -6.51 9.20 14.75
CA LEU A 79 -7.69 10.05 14.86
C LEU A 79 -8.98 9.22 15.05
N ARG A 80 -9.14 8.15 14.29
CA ARG A 80 -10.28 7.21 14.43
C ARG A 80 -10.28 6.53 15.81
N GLY A 81 -9.11 6.30 16.39
CA GLY A 81 -8.94 5.81 17.76
C GLY A 81 -9.20 6.85 18.85
N GLY A 82 -9.49 8.11 18.48
CA GLY A 82 -9.78 9.20 19.41
C GLY A 82 -8.54 9.96 19.92
N ALA A 83 -7.37 9.78 19.30
CA ALA A 83 -6.18 10.55 19.63
C ALA A 83 -6.31 12.00 19.12
N ARG A 84 -5.70 12.96 19.83
CA ARG A 84 -5.55 14.35 19.39
C ARG A 84 -4.16 14.52 18.79
N LEU A 85 -4.07 14.70 17.47
CA LEU A 85 -2.76 14.85 16.83
C LEU A 85 -2.23 16.27 17.04
N VAL A 86 -1.05 16.38 17.66
CA VAL A 86 -0.32 17.64 17.83
C VAL A 86 0.80 17.78 16.80
N SER A 87 1.21 19.01 16.53
CA SER A 87 2.22 19.33 15.52
C SER A 87 3.64 19.33 16.06
N LYS A 88 3.80 19.37 17.38
CA LYS A 88 5.09 19.46 18.07
C LYS A 88 5.23 18.35 19.10
N GLU A 89 6.45 17.88 19.30
CA GLU A 89 6.76 16.83 20.25
C GLU A 89 6.56 17.31 21.70
N GLU A 90 6.84 18.58 21.98
CA GLU A 90 6.73 19.16 23.32
C GLU A 90 5.28 19.35 23.79
N GLU A 91 4.33 19.33 22.86
CA GLU A 91 2.89 19.48 23.12
C GLU A 91 2.20 18.11 23.33
N ALA A 92 2.94 17.01 23.23
CA ALA A 92 2.39 15.65 23.25
C ALA A 92 2.48 14.98 24.63
N ASP A 93 1.43 14.25 24.99
CA ASP A 93 1.47 13.27 26.08
C ASP A 93 2.25 12.02 25.67
N LEU A 94 2.19 11.66 24.38
CA LEU A 94 2.76 10.44 23.82
C LEU A 94 3.42 10.72 22.47
N VAL A 95 4.61 10.15 22.28
CA VAL A 95 5.31 10.13 20.99
C VAL A 95 5.17 8.75 20.38
N VAL A 96 4.50 8.66 19.23
CA VAL A 96 4.38 7.42 18.46
C VAL A 96 5.48 7.42 17.41
N GLU A 97 6.48 6.57 17.59
CA GLU A 97 7.54 6.35 16.61
C GLU A 97 7.11 5.31 15.58
N ALA A 98 6.79 5.76 14.37
CA ALA A 98 6.40 4.87 13.30
C ALA A 98 7.62 4.34 12.56
N ARG A 99 7.61 3.03 12.27
CA ARG A 99 8.69 2.33 11.56
C ARG A 99 8.09 1.40 10.52
N ALA A 100 8.76 1.26 9.39
CA ALA A 100 8.40 0.30 8.35
C ALA A 100 9.66 -0.44 7.91
N GLY A 101 9.68 -1.77 8.04
CA GLY A 101 10.84 -2.58 7.66
C GLY A 101 11.01 -2.70 6.15
N ALA A 102 9.90 -2.91 5.44
CA ALA A 102 9.85 -2.89 3.98
C ALA A 102 8.44 -2.51 3.53
N VAL A 103 8.33 -1.63 2.54
CA VAL A 103 7.07 -1.25 1.90
C VAL A 103 7.28 -1.29 0.41
N GLY A 104 6.66 -2.26 -0.27
CA GLY A 104 6.81 -2.42 -1.70
C GLY A 104 6.27 -3.76 -2.20
N THR A 105 6.42 -3.96 -3.49
CA THR A 105 6.05 -5.20 -4.19
C THR A 105 7.32 -5.96 -4.55
N HIS A 106 7.24 -7.29 -4.52
CA HIS A 106 8.28 -8.17 -5.06
C HIS A 106 7.80 -8.80 -6.37
N SER A 107 8.71 -8.99 -7.31
CA SER A 107 8.48 -9.71 -8.57
C SER A 107 9.37 -10.95 -8.60
N GLN A 108 8.78 -12.10 -8.85
CA GLN A 108 9.48 -13.36 -9.07
C GLN A 108 9.24 -13.79 -10.52
N GLU A 109 10.32 -13.97 -11.28
CA GLU A 109 10.25 -14.63 -12.59
C GLU A 109 10.53 -16.11 -12.41
N ALA A 110 9.55 -16.95 -12.73
CA ALA A 110 9.73 -18.39 -12.86
C ALA A 110 9.89 -18.69 -14.35
N TYR A 111 11.07 -19.18 -14.75
CA TYR A 111 11.22 -19.82 -16.05
C TYR A 111 10.47 -21.15 -16.01
N VAL A 112 9.42 -21.26 -16.81
CA VAL A 112 8.67 -22.51 -17.07
C VAL A 112 9.03 -23.00 -18.46
#